data_AF-A0A1C3NXQ0-F1
#
_entry.id   AF-A0A1C3NXQ0-F1
#
_cell.length_a   1.000
_cell.length_b   1.000
_cell.length_c   1.000
_cell.angle_alpha   90.00
_cell.angle_beta   90.00
_cell.angle_gamma   90.00
#
_symmetry.space_group_name_H-M   'P 1'
#
loop_
_entity.id
_entity.type
_entity.pdbx_description
1 polymer ?
#
loop_
_entity_poly.entity_id
_entity_poly.type
_entity_poly.pdbx_seq_one_letter_code
_entity_poly.pdbx_strand_id
1 'polypeptide(L)'
;MPTTRFCALIGIPRRSYTRWQAIARAGGPAGKGPWPAPVVDPVEPVAAKYAADWPAWGHRKIHAMMAVDGHTASVSSVERALRRRGLLQPVDYHGERRELAKARRAAFTEPPTSPNMVWQLDFSEYETTSGGTWRLVGMCDYYSKYEFDWHIGPTCTGTDAVTTVQIALDEAERLAGGPLSSSS
;
A
#
# COMPACT_ATOMS: atom_id res chain seq x y z
N MET A 1 28.06 -25.54 43.17
CA MET A 1 29.29 -24.97 42.56
C MET A 1 29.50 -23.55 43.09
N PRO A 2 30.72 -23.16 43.51
CA PRO A 2 30.98 -21.80 43.98
C PRO A 2 30.78 -20.74 42.89
N THR A 3 30.23 -19.58 43.22
CA THR A 3 29.95 -18.46 42.29
C THR A 3 31.20 -18.04 41.50
N THR A 4 32.37 -18.06 42.13
CA THR A 4 33.65 -17.74 41.48
C THR A 4 33.98 -18.73 40.35
N ARG A 5 33.77 -20.03 40.58
CA ARG A 5 34.00 -21.08 39.58
C ARG A 5 32.97 -21.00 38.45
N PHE A 6 31.71 -20.72 38.78
CA PHE A 6 30.65 -20.48 37.79
C PHE A 6 30.99 -19.29 36.87
N CYS A 7 31.35 -18.15 37.46
CA CYS A 7 31.70 -16.92 36.73
C CYS A 7 32.91 -17.11 35.79
N ALA A 8 33.94 -17.82 36.26
CA ALA A 8 35.10 -18.15 35.42
C ALA A 8 34.73 -19.03 34.23
N LEU A 9 33.86 -20.02 34.44
CA LEU A 9 33.42 -20.96 33.40
C LEU A 9 32.63 -20.28 32.27
N ILE A 10 31.86 -19.23 32.59
CA ILE A 10 31.05 -18.48 31.61
C ILE A 10 31.72 -17.20 31.12
N GLY A 11 32.96 -16.91 31.54
CA GLY A 11 33.71 -15.74 31.11
C GLY A 11 33.18 -14.38 31.62
N ILE A 12 32.43 -14.37 32.74
CA ILE A 12 31.83 -13.14 33.28
C ILE A 12 32.52 -12.73 34.59
N PRO A 13 32.92 -11.45 34.76
CA PRO A 13 33.47 -10.99 36.02
C PRO A 13 32.48 -11.18 37.18
N ARG A 14 32.96 -11.72 38.32
CA ARG A 14 32.13 -11.97 39.52
C ARG A 14 31.30 -10.75 39.95
N ARG A 15 31.90 -9.55 39.87
CA ARG A 15 31.23 -8.27 40.20
C ARG A 15 29.96 -8.02 39.37
N SER A 16 30.00 -8.37 38.08
CA SER A 16 28.89 -8.16 37.15
C SER A 16 27.77 -9.15 37.45
N TYR A 17 28.15 -10.41 37.69
CA TYR A 17 27.21 -11.47 38.07
C TYR A 17 26.49 -11.16 39.39
N THR A 18 27.21 -10.71 40.42
CA THR A 18 26.59 -10.34 41.70
C THR A 18 25.65 -9.14 41.56
N ARG A 19 26.02 -8.15 40.73
CA ARG A 19 25.15 -7.00 40.42
C ARG A 19 23.85 -7.45 39.73
N TRP A 20 23.95 -8.31 38.72
CA TRP A 20 22.77 -8.83 38.02
C TRP A 20 21.88 -9.71 38.92
N GLN A 21 22.48 -10.55 39.77
CA GLN A 21 21.70 -11.31 40.77
C GLN A 21 20.97 -10.39 41.75
N ALA A 22 21.60 -9.32 42.22
CA ALA A 22 20.97 -8.36 43.12
C ALA A 22 19.77 -7.67 42.47
N ILE A 23 19.92 -7.22 41.21
CA ILE A 23 18.82 -6.64 40.42
C ILE A 23 17.69 -7.64 40.23
N ALA A 24 18.00 -8.89 39.84
CA ALA A 24 17.00 -9.93 39.64
C ALA A 24 16.25 -10.29 40.93
N ARG A 25 16.94 -10.38 42.06
CA ARG A 25 16.33 -10.64 43.39
C ARG A 25 15.43 -9.48 43.86
N ALA A 26 15.74 -8.26 43.44
CA ALA A 26 14.91 -7.08 43.69
C ALA A 26 13.73 -6.94 42.70
N GLY A 27 13.50 -7.93 41.83
CA GLY A 27 12.45 -7.86 40.80
C GLY A 27 12.75 -6.89 39.65
N GLY A 28 14.01 -6.47 39.51
CA GLY A 28 14.44 -5.57 38.44
C GLY A 28 14.45 -6.25 37.06
N PRO A 29 14.40 -5.46 35.97
CA PRO A 29 14.25 -5.98 34.61
C PRO A 29 15.43 -6.88 34.21
N ALA A 30 15.12 -7.98 33.52
CA ALA A 30 16.09 -8.91 32.96
C ALA A 30 16.76 -8.31 31.70
N GLY A 31 17.58 -7.27 31.88
CA GLY A 31 18.34 -6.66 30.79
C GLY A 31 18.33 -5.13 30.83
N LYS A 32 19.05 -4.50 29.90
CA LYS A 32 18.82 -3.08 29.59
C LYS A 32 17.40 -2.98 29.06
N GLY A 33 16.58 -2.13 29.68
CA GLY A 33 15.24 -1.82 29.17
C GLY A 33 15.31 -1.25 27.74
N PRO A 34 14.15 -1.06 27.08
CA PRO A 34 14.11 -0.42 25.77
C PRO A 34 14.93 0.87 25.81
N TRP A 35 15.80 1.08 24.82
CA TRP A 35 16.52 2.33 24.73
C TRP A 35 15.50 3.47 24.67
N PRO A 36 15.69 4.55 25.45
CA PRO A 36 14.82 5.72 25.38
C PRO A 36 14.72 6.20 23.94
N ALA A 37 13.52 6.65 23.53
CA ALA A 37 13.32 7.22 22.20
C ALA A 37 13.01 8.71 22.34
N PRO A 38 13.98 9.52 22.80
CA PRO A 38 13.75 10.91 23.23
C PRO A 38 13.18 11.81 22.13
N VAL A 39 13.30 11.41 20.85
CA VAL A 39 12.71 12.11 19.70
C VAL A 39 11.25 11.70 19.46
N VAL A 40 10.89 10.44 19.70
CA VAL A 40 9.53 9.93 19.44
C VAL A 40 8.61 10.23 20.62
N ASP A 41 9.12 10.12 21.85
CA ASP A 41 8.37 10.32 23.09
C ASP A 41 7.60 11.67 23.13
N PRO A 42 8.20 12.84 22.76
CA PRO A 42 7.46 14.10 22.71
C PRO A 42 6.53 14.24 21.50
N VAL A 43 6.83 13.54 20.39
CA VAL A 43 6.04 13.58 19.15
C VAL A 43 4.76 12.75 19.28
N GLU A 44 4.81 11.67 20.07
CA GLU A 44 3.76 10.68 20.20
C GLU A 44 2.38 11.22 20.61
N PRO A 45 2.24 12.00 21.70
CA PRO A 45 0.92 12.51 22.09
C PRO A 45 0.35 13.50 21.08
N VAL A 46 1.21 14.31 20.45
CA VAL A 46 0.79 15.28 19.44
C VAL A 46 0.29 14.55 18.19
N ALA A 47 1.09 13.63 17.65
CA ALA A 47 0.71 12.84 16.48
C ALA A 47 -0.59 12.05 16.72
N ALA A 48 -0.79 11.52 17.93
CA ALA A 48 -2.01 10.81 18.30
C ALA A 48 -3.25 11.71 18.28
N LYS A 49 -3.12 12.99 18.66
CA LYS A 49 -4.23 13.96 18.57
C LYS A 49 -4.65 14.18 17.12
N TYR A 50 -3.71 14.45 16.22
CA TYR A 50 -4.01 14.60 14.79
C TYR A 50 -4.61 13.32 14.19
N ALA A 51 -4.14 12.14 14.60
CA ALA A 51 -4.73 10.88 14.15
C ALA A 51 -6.17 10.68 14.65
N ALA A 52 -6.50 11.16 15.85
CA ALA A 52 -7.86 11.10 16.39
C ALA A 52 -8.80 12.10 15.69
N ASP A 53 -8.32 13.31 15.40
CA ASP A 53 -9.08 14.33 14.67
C ASP A 53 -9.27 13.94 13.19
N TRP A 54 -8.32 13.19 12.61
CA TRP A 54 -8.31 12.81 11.19
C TRP A 54 -8.04 11.29 10.98
N PRO A 55 -8.98 10.40 11.36
CA PRO A 55 -8.74 8.95 11.40
C PRO A 55 -8.48 8.32 10.02
N ALA A 56 -8.94 8.96 8.94
CA ALA A 56 -8.71 8.50 7.58
C ALA A 56 -7.30 8.84 7.04
N TRP A 57 -6.49 9.60 7.77
CA TRP A 57 -5.21 10.11 7.26
C TRP A 57 -4.01 9.25 7.70
N GLY A 58 -3.12 8.98 6.74
CA GLY A 58 -1.85 8.30 7.01
C GLY A 58 -0.79 9.24 7.61
N HIS A 59 0.28 8.65 8.15
CA HIS A 59 1.37 9.35 8.86
C HIS A 59 2.01 10.51 8.08
N ARG A 60 2.05 10.47 6.74
CA ARG A 60 2.58 11.57 5.91
C ARG A 60 1.70 12.81 5.93
N LYS A 61 0.37 12.63 5.85
CA LYS A 61 -0.58 13.75 5.92
C LYS A 61 -0.60 14.33 7.34
N ILE A 62 -0.57 13.48 8.36
CA ILE A 62 -0.45 13.91 9.75
C ILE A 62 0.84 14.70 9.98
N HIS A 63 1.98 14.22 9.46
CA HIS A 63 3.25 14.96 9.53
C HIS A 63 3.16 16.33 8.86
N ALA A 64 2.54 16.43 7.68
CA ALA A 64 2.36 17.70 6.99
C ALA A 64 1.53 18.70 7.82
N MET A 65 0.43 18.25 8.45
CA MET A 65 -0.37 19.10 9.34
C MET A 65 0.41 19.54 10.56
N MET A 66 1.10 18.61 11.20
CA MET A 66 1.95 18.91 12.35
C MET A 66 2.98 19.98 11.99
N ALA A 67 3.58 19.91 10.79
CA ALA A 67 4.53 20.90 10.31
C ALA A 67 3.90 22.27 10.06
N VAL A 68 2.69 22.31 9.48
CA VAL A 68 1.91 23.56 9.28
C VAL A 68 1.63 24.25 10.62
N ASP A 69 1.32 23.46 11.64
CA ASP A 69 1.05 23.96 13.00
C ASP A 69 2.33 24.19 13.84
N GLY A 70 3.52 24.11 13.21
CA GLY A 70 4.81 24.48 13.81
C GLY A 70 5.51 23.38 14.61
N HIS A 71 5.02 22.14 14.57
CA HIS A 71 5.69 21.02 15.24
C HIS A 71 6.92 20.54 14.45
N THR A 72 8.05 20.40 15.14
CA THR A 72 9.30 19.90 14.55
C THR A 72 9.43 18.39 14.75
N ALA A 73 9.20 17.61 13.70
CA ALA A 73 9.39 16.15 13.70
C ALA A 73 9.76 15.64 12.31
N SER A 74 10.51 14.54 12.23
CA SER A 74 10.69 13.81 10.98
C SER A 74 9.46 12.95 10.66
N VAL A 75 9.21 12.71 9.37
CA VAL A 75 8.16 11.80 8.90
C VAL A 75 8.28 10.42 9.58
N SER A 76 9.50 9.89 9.71
CA SER A 76 9.78 8.61 10.37
C SER A 76 9.51 8.62 11.88
N SER A 77 9.61 9.77 12.54
CA SER A 77 9.30 9.88 13.97
C SER A 77 7.79 9.92 14.20
N VAL A 78 7.05 10.61 13.33
CA VAL A 78 5.57 10.57 13.31
C VAL A 78 5.07 9.16 13.01
N GLU A 79 5.63 8.48 12.01
CA GLU A 79 5.29 7.10 11.70
C GLU A 79 5.51 6.15 12.88
N ARG A 80 6.67 6.21 13.54
CA ARG A 80 6.97 5.41 14.74
C ARG A 80 6.05 5.73 15.91
N ALA A 81 5.74 7.01 16.13
CA ALA A 81 4.78 7.45 17.14
C ALA A 81 3.39 6.84 16.93
N LEU A 82 2.86 6.92 15.71
CA LEU A 82 1.56 6.34 15.38
C LEU A 82 1.58 4.81 15.47
N ARG A 83 2.68 4.17 15.04
CA ARG A 83 2.87 2.71 15.12
C ARG A 83 2.81 2.20 16.56
N ARG A 84 3.43 2.91 17.52
CA ARG A 84 3.40 2.54 18.96
C ARG A 84 1.99 2.47 19.53
N ARG A 85 1.08 3.30 19.00
CA ARG A 85 -0.31 3.36 19.41
C ARG A 85 -1.26 2.52 18.54
N GLY A 86 -0.73 1.79 17.56
CA GLY A 86 -1.56 1.03 16.62
C GLY A 86 -2.43 1.92 15.72
N LEU A 87 -2.02 3.17 15.49
CA LEU A 87 -2.80 4.17 14.74
C LEU A 87 -2.44 4.23 13.25
N LEU A 88 -1.51 3.39 12.80
CA LEU A 88 -1.26 3.24 11.37
C LEU A 88 -2.37 2.36 10.78
N GLN A 89 -3.04 2.84 9.75
CA GLN A 89 -3.95 2.01 8.98
C GLN A 89 -3.20 0.77 8.49
N PRO A 90 -3.81 -0.43 8.63
CA PRO A 90 -3.24 -1.63 8.04
C PRO A 90 -3.09 -1.39 6.54
N VAL A 91 -1.88 -1.59 6.03
CA VAL A 91 -1.61 -1.50 4.58
C VAL A 91 -2.14 -2.79 3.95
N ASP A 92 -3.45 -2.97 3.92
CA ASP A 92 -4.07 -4.13 3.28
C ASP A 92 -4.28 -3.93 1.77
N TYR A 93 -3.64 -2.90 1.21
CA TYR A 93 -3.61 -2.63 -0.23
C TYR A 93 -3.16 -3.86 -1.06
N HIS A 94 -2.27 -4.70 -0.51
CA HIS A 94 -1.83 -5.92 -1.17
C HIS A 94 -2.81 -7.09 -1.01
N GLY A 95 -3.48 -7.21 0.14
CA GLY A 95 -4.50 -8.24 0.37
C GLY A 95 -5.75 -7.98 -0.45
N GLU A 96 -6.24 -6.74 -0.46
CA GLU A 96 -7.36 -6.30 -1.28
C GLU A 96 -7.09 -6.54 -2.78
N ARG A 97 -5.89 -6.20 -3.28
CA ARG A 97 -5.52 -6.51 -4.67
C ARG A 97 -5.51 -8.00 -4.97
N ARG A 98 -5.08 -8.84 -4.02
CA ARG A 98 -5.03 -10.30 -4.20
C ARG A 98 -6.44 -10.89 -4.23
N GLU A 99 -7.33 -10.42 -3.37
CA GLU A 99 -8.74 -10.86 -3.35
C GLU A 99 -9.49 -10.37 -4.59
N LEU A 100 -9.29 -9.12 -5.02
CA LEU A 100 -9.84 -8.61 -6.28
C LEU A 100 -9.33 -9.39 -7.50
N ALA A 101 -8.04 -9.78 -7.52
CA ALA A 101 -7.49 -10.61 -8.59
C ALA A 101 -8.07 -12.03 -8.58
N LYS A 102 -8.30 -12.62 -7.40
CA LYS A 102 -8.98 -13.92 -7.27
C LYS A 102 -10.42 -13.85 -7.77
N ALA A 103 -11.17 -12.83 -7.36
CA ALA A 103 -12.55 -12.62 -7.80
C ALA A 103 -12.65 -12.47 -9.32
N ARG A 104 -11.75 -11.71 -9.94
CA ARG A 104 -11.67 -11.56 -11.40
C ARG A 104 -11.36 -12.87 -12.11
N ARG A 105 -10.46 -13.70 -11.57
CA ARG A 105 -10.15 -15.02 -12.14
C ARG A 105 -11.32 -16.00 -11.98
N ALA A 106 -12.02 -15.96 -10.86
CA ALA A 106 -13.18 -16.82 -10.60
C ALA A 106 -14.40 -16.49 -11.48
N ALA A 107 -14.45 -15.30 -12.09
CA ALA A 107 -15.48 -14.93 -13.05
C ALA A 107 -15.41 -15.73 -14.38
N PHE A 108 -14.26 -16.36 -14.67
CA PHE A 108 -14.08 -17.16 -15.87
C PHE A 108 -14.15 -18.66 -15.52
N THR A 109 -14.95 -19.42 -16.28
CA THR A 109 -14.92 -20.90 -16.22
C THR A 109 -13.55 -21.41 -16.66
N GLU A 110 -13.00 -20.83 -17.72
CA GLU A 110 -11.63 -21.06 -18.19
C GLU A 110 -10.92 -19.71 -18.32
N PRO A 111 -9.82 -19.47 -17.59
CA PRO A 111 -9.13 -18.19 -17.65
C PRO A 111 -8.43 -18.01 -19.02
N PRO A 112 -8.38 -16.78 -19.55
CA PRO A 112 -7.66 -16.52 -20.81
C PRO A 112 -6.17 -16.84 -20.68
N THR A 113 -5.63 -17.59 -21.63
CA THR A 113 -4.24 -18.10 -21.63
C THR A 113 -3.32 -17.38 -22.60
N SER A 114 -3.85 -16.50 -23.46
CA SER A 114 -3.07 -15.72 -24.42
C SER A 114 -3.68 -14.32 -24.62
N PRO A 115 -2.93 -13.37 -25.21
CA PRO A 115 -3.49 -12.12 -25.70
C PRO A 115 -4.64 -12.36 -26.69
N ASN A 116 -5.52 -11.36 -26.83
CA ASN A 116 -6.64 -11.31 -27.76
C ASN A 116 -7.74 -12.36 -27.53
N MET A 117 -7.80 -12.97 -26.35
CA MET A 117 -8.91 -13.87 -25.94
C MET A 117 -10.04 -13.15 -25.22
N VAL A 118 -9.71 -12.18 -24.37
CA VAL A 118 -10.69 -11.43 -23.55
C VAL A 118 -10.21 -10.00 -23.42
N TRP A 119 -11.09 -9.06 -23.77
CA TRP A 119 -10.85 -7.62 -23.61
C TRP A 119 -11.81 -7.03 -22.59
N GLN A 120 -11.35 -6.01 -21.87
CA GLN A 120 -12.14 -5.26 -20.89
C GLN A 120 -12.34 -3.84 -21.41
N LEU A 121 -13.57 -3.35 -21.36
CA LEU A 121 -13.91 -1.97 -21.66
C LEU A 121 -14.37 -1.27 -20.39
N ASP A 122 -13.90 -0.05 -20.17
CA ASP A 122 -14.42 0.81 -19.13
C ASP A 122 -14.58 2.26 -19.60
N PHE A 123 -15.38 3.01 -18.85
CA PHE A 123 -15.58 4.44 -19.02
C PHE A 123 -15.00 5.16 -17.80
N SER A 124 -14.16 6.16 -18.04
CA SER A 124 -13.66 7.07 -17.01
C SER A 124 -14.23 8.47 -17.25
N GLU A 125 -14.89 9.03 -16.23
CA GLU A 125 -15.49 10.36 -16.29
C GLU A 125 -14.56 11.43 -15.69
N TYR A 126 -14.40 12.55 -16.39
CA TYR A 126 -13.59 13.67 -15.98
C TYR A 126 -14.37 14.97 -16.14
N GLU A 127 -14.43 15.76 -15.07
CA GLU A 127 -15.02 17.10 -15.09
C GLU A 127 -13.95 18.14 -15.42
N THR A 128 -14.20 18.97 -16.44
CA THR A 128 -13.29 20.05 -16.82
C THR A 128 -13.66 21.36 -16.14
N THR A 129 -12.64 22.18 -15.84
CA THR A 129 -12.81 23.51 -15.21
C THR A 129 -13.65 24.48 -16.03
N SER A 130 -13.77 24.25 -17.34
CA SER A 130 -14.60 25.02 -18.28
C SER A 130 -16.08 24.59 -18.32
N GLY A 131 -16.50 23.64 -17.47
CA GLY A 131 -17.87 23.16 -17.40
C GLY A 131 -18.16 22.12 -18.48
N GLY A 132 -17.91 20.85 -18.15
CA GLY A 132 -18.26 19.72 -19.00
C GLY A 132 -17.73 18.41 -18.44
N THR A 133 -18.54 17.36 -18.49
CA THR A 133 -18.09 15.99 -18.19
C THR A 133 -17.67 15.32 -19.48
N TRP A 134 -16.39 14.98 -19.58
CA TRP A 134 -15.82 14.18 -20.65
C TRP A 134 -15.68 12.75 -20.19
N ARG A 135 -15.91 11.80 -21.10
CA ARG A 135 -15.68 10.39 -20.90
C ARG A 135 -14.58 9.92 -21.82
N LEU A 136 -13.66 9.20 -21.20
CA LEU A 136 -12.61 8.47 -21.86
C LEU A 136 -13.02 7.01 -21.82
N VAL A 137 -13.14 6.39 -22.99
CA VAL A 137 -13.53 5.00 -23.14
C VAL A 137 -12.31 4.24 -23.63
N GLY A 138 -11.79 3.38 -22.76
CA GLY A 138 -10.61 2.58 -23.03
C GLY A 138 -10.98 1.12 -23.20
N MET A 139 -10.16 0.40 -23.94
CA MET A 139 -10.21 -1.06 -23.98
C MET A 139 -8.83 -1.63 -23.68
N CYS A 140 -8.78 -2.67 -22.86
CA CYS A 140 -7.54 -3.31 -22.44
C CYS A 140 -7.62 -4.83 -22.62
N ASP A 141 -6.56 -5.42 -23.17
CA ASP A 141 -6.40 -6.86 -23.23
C ASP A 141 -6.17 -7.45 -21.83
N TYR A 142 -7.00 -8.44 -21.47
CA TYR A 142 -6.99 -8.98 -20.12
C TYR A 142 -5.67 -9.71 -19.80
N TYR A 143 -5.04 -10.38 -20.75
CA TYR A 143 -3.85 -11.20 -20.50
C TYR A 143 -2.58 -10.35 -20.47
N SER A 144 -2.32 -9.59 -21.53
CA SER A 144 -1.12 -8.79 -21.71
C SER A 144 -1.14 -7.47 -20.95
N LYS A 145 -2.33 -7.02 -20.51
CA LYS A 145 -2.55 -5.68 -19.95
C LYS A 145 -2.19 -4.55 -20.92
N TYR A 146 -2.12 -4.87 -22.22
CA TYR A 146 -1.99 -3.88 -23.27
C TYR A 146 -3.28 -3.06 -23.34
N GLU A 147 -3.14 -1.76 -23.41
CA GLU A 147 -4.24 -0.82 -23.54
C GLU A 147 -4.26 -0.31 -24.97
N PHE A 148 -5.41 -0.47 -25.62
CA PHE A 148 -5.64 0.00 -26.98
C PHE A 148 -5.92 1.51 -26.98
N ASP A 149 -6.01 2.10 -28.16
CA ASP A 149 -6.36 3.50 -28.34
C ASP A 149 -7.80 3.81 -27.84
N TRP A 150 -8.04 5.08 -27.56
CA TRP A 150 -9.18 5.52 -26.74
C TRP A 150 -10.18 6.32 -27.55
N HIS A 151 -11.47 6.15 -27.24
CA HIS A 151 -12.51 7.09 -27.67
C HIS A 151 -12.73 8.15 -26.60
N ILE A 152 -12.79 9.42 -26.99
CA ILE A 152 -12.99 10.55 -26.08
C ILE A 152 -14.20 11.34 -26.54
N GLY A 153 -15.18 11.51 -25.64
CA GLY A 153 -16.41 12.21 -25.99
C GLY A 153 -17.16 12.75 -24.77
N PRO A 154 -18.17 13.60 -24.99
CA PRO A 154 -18.99 14.14 -23.91
C PRO A 154 -20.05 13.15 -23.39
N THR A 155 -20.22 12.00 -24.04
CA THR A 155 -21.33 11.05 -23.82
C THR A 155 -20.83 9.67 -23.37
N CYS A 156 -21.73 8.90 -22.74
CA CYS A 156 -21.52 7.51 -22.38
C CYS A 156 -22.68 6.69 -22.98
N THR A 157 -22.56 6.39 -24.28
CA THR A 157 -23.60 5.67 -25.04
C THR A 157 -23.09 4.35 -25.59
N GLY A 158 -24.02 3.50 -26.03
CA GLY A 158 -23.67 2.28 -26.77
C GLY A 158 -22.89 2.57 -28.05
N THR A 159 -23.15 3.71 -28.72
CA THR A 159 -22.38 4.13 -29.89
C THR A 159 -20.92 4.42 -29.53
N ASP A 160 -20.67 5.09 -28.39
CA ASP A 160 -19.31 5.35 -27.89
C ASP A 160 -18.56 4.03 -27.61
N ALA A 161 -19.25 3.05 -27.01
CA ALA A 161 -18.69 1.73 -26.76
C ALA A 161 -18.34 0.98 -28.07
N VAL A 162 -19.24 1.01 -29.07
CA VAL A 162 -19.00 0.39 -30.39
C VAL A 162 -17.81 1.04 -31.08
N THR A 163 -17.72 2.38 -31.09
CA THR A 163 -16.57 3.09 -31.65
C THR A 163 -15.26 2.65 -31.00
N THR A 164 -15.25 2.52 -29.67
CA THR A 164 -14.07 2.06 -28.92
C THR A 164 -13.67 0.64 -29.30
N VAL A 165 -14.64 -0.27 -29.44
CA VAL A 165 -14.39 -1.65 -29.90
C VAL A 165 -13.77 -1.64 -31.31
N GLN A 166 -14.28 -0.80 -32.20
CA GLN A 166 -13.77 -0.69 -33.58
C GLN A 166 -12.31 -0.22 -33.60
N ILE A 167 -11.99 0.82 -32.83
CA ILE A 167 -10.62 1.33 -32.66
C ILE A 167 -9.68 0.23 -32.15
N ALA A 168 -10.11 -0.51 -31.12
CA ALA A 168 -9.31 -1.59 -30.54
C ALA A 168 -9.10 -2.75 -31.53
N LEU A 169 -10.12 -3.12 -32.31
CA LEU A 169 -9.99 -4.13 -33.37
C LEU A 169 -8.97 -3.71 -34.42
N ASP A 170 -9.10 -2.51 -34.97
CA ASP A 170 -8.20 -1.98 -36.00
C ASP A 170 -6.75 -1.96 -35.52
N GLU A 171 -6.52 -1.54 -34.28
CA GLU A 171 -5.19 -1.54 -33.68
C GLU A 171 -4.66 -2.96 -33.46
N ALA A 172 -5.47 -3.84 -32.90
CA ALA A 172 -5.05 -5.20 -32.60
C ALA A 172 -4.72 -6.01 -33.86
N GLU A 173 -5.48 -5.83 -34.94
CA GLU A 173 -5.20 -6.42 -36.26
C GLU A 173 -3.91 -5.86 -36.87
N ARG A 174 -3.70 -4.55 -36.76
CA ARG A 174 -2.45 -3.90 -37.18
C ARG A 174 -1.24 -4.47 -36.44
N LEU A 175 -1.36 -4.68 -35.13
CA LEU A 175 -0.29 -5.27 -34.29
C LEU A 175 -0.07 -6.76 -34.58
N ALA A 176 -1.13 -7.50 -34.88
CA ALA A 176 -1.06 -8.91 -35.27
C ALA A 176 -0.53 -9.12 -36.70
N GLY A 177 -0.50 -8.07 -37.53
CA GLY A 177 -0.09 -8.14 -38.93
C GLY A 177 -1.15 -8.76 -39.85
N GLY A 178 -2.42 -8.77 -39.42
CA GLY A 178 -3.54 -9.34 -40.16
C GLY A 178 -4.80 -9.48 -39.30
N PRO A 179 -5.92 -9.94 -39.89
CA PRO A 179 -7.19 -10.08 -39.17
C PRO A 179 -7.09 -11.00 -37.96
N LEU A 180 -7.74 -10.62 -36.85
CA LEU A 180 -7.73 -11.43 -35.61
C LEU A 180 -8.60 -12.69 -35.72
N SER A 181 -9.57 -12.68 -36.64
CA SER A 181 -10.32 -13.87 -37.02
C SER A 181 -10.00 -14.21 -38.47
N SER A 182 -9.55 -15.44 -38.72
CA SER A 182 -9.71 -16.04 -40.03
C SER A 182 -11.12 -16.61 -40.06
N SER A 183 -11.99 -16.04 -40.90
CA SER A 183 -13.31 -16.60 -41.16
C SER A 183 -13.15 -18.09 -41.49
N SER A 184 -13.65 -18.94 -40.58
CA SER A 184 -13.84 -20.38 -40.82
C SER A 184 -15.25 -20.61 -41.36
#